data_AF-A0A024HKR7-F1
#
_entry.id   AF-A0A024HKR7-F1
#
_cell.length_a   1.000
_cell.length_b   1.000
_cell.length_c   1.000
_cell.angle_alpha   90.00
_cell.angle_beta   90.00
_cell.angle_gamma   90.00
#
_symmetry.space_group_name_H-M   'P 1'
#
loop_
_entity.id
_entity.type
_entity.pdbx_description
1 polymer ?
#
loop_
_entity_poly.entity_id
_entity_poly.type
_entity_poly.pdbx_seq_one_letter_code
_entity_poly.pdbx_strand_id
1 'polypeptide(L)'
;MPAEPALGFGPYLVYPATCSIVENGRPLRLGRRAFALLLVLLENAGCVIAHYNGEYEKAASRLRQLFEAASRHSIPLFADWAQHYAGVMRCTGLPLPTTPASGLVRDIVMTLGGSQELASQRAGSSATGWCAPEWLRIEACQLLERGSEGGEAESQLSRALELARRSGALAWELRCATTLARLWRDQGLVAPAREMLASVYARFEEGFATPDLKAARECLATLG
;
A
#
# COMPACT_ATOMS: atom_id res chain seq x y z
N MET A 1 22.78 22.77 -1.95
CA MET A 1 21.61 21.87 -1.79
C MET A 1 20.64 22.21 -2.91
N PRO A 2 20.30 21.29 -3.81
CA PRO A 2 19.24 21.57 -4.80
C PRO A 2 17.94 21.87 -4.03
N ALA A 3 17.17 22.84 -4.52
CA ALA A 3 15.88 23.18 -3.92
C ALA A 3 14.95 21.95 -3.99
N GLU A 4 14.31 21.64 -2.86
CA GLU A 4 13.33 20.55 -2.80
C GLU A 4 12.18 20.83 -3.79
N PRO A 5 11.81 19.88 -4.67
CA PRO A 5 10.85 20.13 -5.73
C PRO A 5 9.45 20.42 -5.17
N ALA A 6 8.69 21.25 -5.88
CA ALA A 6 7.30 21.54 -5.51
C ALA A 6 6.42 20.29 -5.64
N LEU A 7 5.50 20.10 -4.69
CA LEU A 7 4.49 19.04 -4.71
C LEU A 7 3.22 19.59 -5.37
N GLY A 8 2.79 18.97 -6.45
CA GLY A 8 1.60 19.39 -7.21
C GLY A 8 0.43 18.42 -7.08
N PHE A 9 -0.77 18.96 -6.88
CA PHE A 9 -2.03 18.22 -6.99
C PHE A 9 -3.16 19.16 -7.44
N GLY A 10 -3.76 18.86 -8.60
CA GLY A 10 -4.76 19.75 -9.21
C GLY A 10 -4.22 21.18 -9.35
N PRO A 11 -4.93 22.22 -8.86
CA PRO A 11 -4.49 23.60 -8.97
C PRO A 11 -3.42 24.00 -7.94
N TYR A 12 -3.07 23.10 -7.01
CA TYR A 12 -2.20 23.40 -5.88
C TYR A 12 -0.74 23.03 -6.15
N LEU A 13 0.16 23.96 -5.81
CA LEU A 13 1.60 23.74 -5.73
C LEU A 13 2.07 24.08 -4.31
N VAL A 14 2.65 23.11 -3.63
CA VAL A 14 3.22 23.25 -2.29
C VAL A 14 4.73 23.31 -2.41
N TYR A 15 5.33 24.33 -1.81
CA TYR A 15 6.78 24.56 -1.80
C TYR A 15 7.29 24.39 -0.36
N PRO A 16 7.81 23.20 0.01
CA PRO A 16 8.26 22.92 1.37
C PRO A 16 9.36 23.89 1.84
N ALA A 17 10.34 24.17 0.99
CA ALA A 17 11.49 25.01 1.30
C ALA A 17 11.11 26.46 1.69
N THR A 18 10.04 27.00 1.11
CA THR A 18 9.58 28.38 1.35
C THR A 18 8.34 28.47 2.23
N CYS A 19 7.85 27.34 2.75
CA CYS A 19 6.61 27.26 3.52
C CYS A 19 5.40 27.92 2.83
N SER A 20 5.31 27.78 1.50
CA SER A 20 4.29 28.47 0.70
C SER A 20 3.45 27.53 -0.14
N ILE A 21 2.21 27.93 -0.37
CA ILE A 21 1.25 27.21 -1.22
C ILE A 21 0.72 28.18 -2.25
N VAL A 22 0.53 27.70 -3.46
CA VAL A 22 -0.06 28.44 -4.56
C VAL A 22 -1.25 27.64 -5.08
N GLU A 23 -2.39 28.30 -5.28
CA GLU A 23 -3.58 27.75 -5.94
C GLU A 23 -3.83 28.54 -7.22
N ASN A 24 -3.79 27.89 -8.39
CA ASN A 24 -3.97 28.56 -9.69
C ASN A 24 -3.05 29.78 -9.89
N GLY A 25 -1.78 29.65 -9.49
CA GLY A 25 -0.80 30.75 -9.56
C GLY A 25 -0.97 31.83 -8.48
N ARG A 26 -2.00 31.76 -7.62
CA ARG A 26 -2.25 32.72 -6.54
C ARG A 26 -1.76 32.20 -5.19
N PRO A 27 -1.00 32.99 -4.41
CA PRO A 27 -0.56 32.57 -3.08
C PRO A 27 -1.75 32.28 -2.14
N LEU A 28 -1.75 31.10 -1.53
CA LEU A 28 -2.68 30.72 -0.48
C LEU A 28 -2.01 30.97 0.88
N ARG A 29 -2.64 31.80 1.74
CA ARG A 29 -2.09 32.10 3.06
C ARG A 29 -2.39 30.97 4.03
N LEU A 30 -1.34 30.32 4.52
CA LEU A 30 -1.42 29.28 5.54
C LEU A 30 -0.48 29.61 6.70
N GLY A 31 -0.96 29.46 7.94
CA GLY A 31 -0.10 29.62 9.12
C GLY A 31 0.96 28.53 9.20
N ARG A 32 2.11 28.81 9.84
CA ARG A 32 3.24 27.85 9.92
C ARG A 32 2.85 26.47 10.47
N ARG A 33 2.00 26.40 11.50
CA ARG A 33 1.53 25.13 12.09
C ARG A 33 0.66 24.34 11.11
N ALA A 34 -0.25 25.02 10.41
CA ALA A 34 -1.11 24.38 9.42
C ALA A 34 -0.30 23.91 8.20
N PHE A 35 0.72 24.66 7.79
CA PHE A 35 1.64 24.24 6.74
C PHE A 35 2.44 22.99 7.13
N ALA A 36 2.95 22.93 8.35
CA ALA A 36 3.65 21.75 8.87
C ALA A 36 2.74 20.50 8.86
N LEU A 37 1.48 20.64 9.29
CA LEU A 37 0.51 19.54 9.23
C LEU A 37 0.23 19.11 7.80
N LEU A 38 0.07 20.05 6.87
CA LEU A 38 -0.10 19.73 5.45
C LEU A 38 1.08 18.95 4.89
N LEU A 39 2.32 19.38 5.16
CA LEU A 39 3.51 18.66 4.71
C LEU A 39 3.54 17.23 5.24
N VAL A 40 3.28 17.04 6.53
CA VAL A 40 3.24 15.72 7.15
C VAL A 40 2.17 14.84 6.49
N LEU A 41 0.98 15.37 6.22
CA LEU A 41 -0.08 14.63 5.54
C LEU A 41 0.29 14.25 4.10
N LEU A 42 0.91 15.17 3.36
CA LEU A 42 1.38 14.93 2.00
C LEU A 42 2.47 13.87 1.95
N GLU A 43 3.44 13.92 2.85
CA GLU A 43 4.52 12.93 2.89
C GLU A 43 4.04 11.56 3.40
N ASN A 44 3.08 11.54 4.33
CA ASN A 44 2.45 10.31 4.78
C ASN A 44 1.74 9.57 3.65
N ALA A 45 0.92 10.27 2.86
CA ALA A 45 0.29 9.66 1.69
C ALA A 45 1.32 9.35 0.59
N GLY A 46 2.26 10.28 0.37
CA GLY A 46 3.24 10.20 -0.71
C GLY A 46 4.19 9.01 -0.58
N CYS A 47 4.66 8.68 0.63
CA CYS A 47 5.53 7.52 0.81
C CYS A 47 4.78 6.20 0.58
N VAL A 48 3.54 6.09 1.07
CA VAL A 48 2.70 4.90 0.91
C VAL A 48 2.34 4.67 -0.56
N ILE A 49 1.88 5.72 -1.26
CA ILE A 49 1.51 5.64 -2.68
C ILE A 49 2.72 5.34 -3.57
N ALA A 50 3.86 6.01 -3.33
CA ALA A 50 5.10 5.71 -4.06
C ALA A 50 5.51 4.25 -3.87
N HIS A 51 5.32 3.69 -2.68
CA HIS A 51 5.60 2.28 -2.43
C HIS A 51 4.67 1.36 -3.22
N TYR A 52 3.35 1.61 -3.22
CA TYR A 52 2.40 0.83 -4.03
C TYR A 52 2.73 0.87 -5.52
N ASN A 53 3.24 1.99 -6.02
CA ASN A 53 3.63 2.14 -7.41
C ASN A 53 4.99 1.49 -7.75
N GLY A 54 5.70 0.94 -6.76
CA GLY A 54 7.05 0.39 -6.94
C GLY A 54 8.15 1.45 -7.06
N GLU A 55 7.85 2.70 -6.73
CA GLU A 55 8.81 3.82 -6.71
C GLU A 55 9.57 3.82 -5.37
N TYR A 56 10.27 2.73 -5.05
CA TYR A 56 10.80 2.47 -3.71
C TYR A 56 11.78 3.52 -3.19
N GLU A 57 12.67 4.03 -4.04
CA GLU A 57 13.60 5.11 -3.67
C GLU A 57 12.86 6.40 -3.32
N LYS A 58 11.82 6.74 -4.08
CA LYS A 58 10.98 7.90 -3.81
C LYS A 58 10.18 7.69 -2.51
N ALA A 59 9.64 6.48 -2.29
CA ALA A 59 8.96 6.13 -1.05
C ALA A 59 9.88 6.31 0.17
N ALA A 60 11.12 5.82 0.08
CA ALA A 60 12.13 5.97 1.13
C ALA A 60 12.51 7.44 1.38
N SER A 61 12.71 8.23 0.31
CA SER A 61 12.97 9.67 0.43
C SER A 61 11.83 10.40 1.15
N ARG A 62 10.59 10.16 0.73
CA ARG A 62 9.39 10.77 1.32
C ARG A 62 9.18 10.33 2.76
N LEU A 63 9.49 9.08 3.08
CA LEU A 63 9.41 8.58 4.44
C LEU A 63 10.40 9.30 5.38
N ARG A 64 11.61 9.61 4.91
CA ARG A 64 12.56 10.43 5.68
C ARG A 64 12.05 11.86 5.87
N GLN A 65 11.48 12.46 4.83
CA GLN A 65 10.85 13.78 4.91
C GLN A 65 9.68 13.81 5.90
N LEU A 66 8.83 12.76 5.90
CA LEU A 66 7.75 12.58 6.87
C LEU A 66 8.29 12.56 8.30
N PHE A 67 9.27 11.71 8.58
CA PHE A 67 9.86 11.60 9.91
C PHE A 67 10.48 12.92 10.37
N GLU A 68 11.30 13.56 9.50
CA GLU A 68 11.93 14.84 9.81
C GLU A 68 10.89 15.94 10.11
N ALA A 69 9.89 16.09 9.24
CA ALA A 69 8.84 17.10 9.42
C ALA A 69 8.02 16.85 10.68
N ALA A 70 7.62 15.61 10.94
CA ALA A 70 6.85 15.24 12.13
C ALA A 70 7.65 15.47 13.42
N SER A 71 8.94 15.11 13.45
CA SER A 71 9.82 15.34 14.60
C SER A 71 10.06 16.84 14.83
N ARG A 72 10.41 17.59 13.78
CA ARG A 72 10.68 19.03 13.84
C ARG A 72 9.50 19.84 14.36
N HIS A 73 8.28 19.41 14.05
CA HIS A 73 7.06 20.12 14.44
C HIS A 73 6.32 19.48 15.63
N SER A 74 6.93 18.49 16.28
CA SER A 74 6.39 17.77 17.44
C SER A 74 4.99 17.21 17.18
N ILE A 75 4.88 16.40 16.11
CA ILE A 75 3.67 15.68 15.72
C ILE A 75 3.92 14.18 15.93
N PRO A 76 3.84 13.69 17.19
CA PRO A 76 4.33 12.36 17.56
C PRO A 76 3.63 11.21 16.83
N LEU A 77 2.34 11.36 16.51
CA LEU A 77 1.57 10.36 15.77
C LEU A 77 2.24 9.96 14.44
N PHE A 78 2.62 10.95 13.63
CA PHE A 78 3.21 10.68 12.32
C PHE A 78 4.69 10.31 12.40
N ALA A 79 5.40 10.75 13.44
CA ALA A 79 6.76 10.29 13.71
C ALA A 79 6.77 8.80 14.08
N ASP A 80 5.78 8.33 14.83
CA ASP A 80 5.56 6.91 15.14
C ASP A 80 5.17 6.10 13.90
N TRP A 81 4.22 6.59 13.10
CA TRP A 81 3.83 5.92 11.86
C TRP A 81 4.98 5.79 10.87
N ALA A 82 5.84 6.81 10.77
CA ALA A 82 7.03 6.75 9.92
C ALA A 82 8.00 5.62 10.35
N GLN A 83 8.13 5.35 11.65
CA GLN A 83 8.95 4.24 12.14
C GLN A 83 8.36 2.89 11.74
N HIS A 84 7.03 2.74 11.88
CA HIS A 84 6.32 1.55 11.42
C HIS A 84 6.49 1.30 9.91
N TYR A 85 6.36 2.36 9.10
CA TYR A 85 6.61 2.27 7.67
C TYR A 85 8.08 1.93 7.36
N ALA A 86 9.04 2.46 8.13
CA ALA A 86 10.46 2.19 7.91
C ALA A 86 10.79 0.70 8.04
N GLY A 87 10.18 0.01 9.02
CA GLY A 87 10.34 -1.43 9.18
C GLY A 87 9.89 -2.23 7.96
N VAL A 88 8.68 -1.96 7.45
CA VAL A 88 8.11 -2.72 6.31
C VAL A 88 8.72 -2.32 4.97
N MET A 89 8.94 -1.02 4.74
CA MET A 89 9.59 -0.54 3.54
C MET A 89 11.10 -0.80 3.52
N ARG A 90 11.67 -1.37 4.61
CA ARG A 90 13.11 -1.59 4.81
C ARG A 90 13.94 -0.31 4.63
N CYS A 91 13.39 0.83 5.05
CA CYS A 91 14.08 2.12 4.97
C CYS A 91 15.11 2.24 6.10
N THR A 92 16.39 2.27 5.74
CA THR A 92 17.49 2.36 6.71
C THR A 92 17.69 3.79 7.22
N GLY A 93 18.20 3.91 8.46
CA GLY A 93 18.57 5.19 9.06
C GLY A 93 17.44 5.91 9.80
N LEU A 94 16.27 5.28 9.91
CA LEU A 94 15.18 5.72 10.77
C LEU A 94 15.07 4.80 12.00
N PRO A 95 14.59 5.31 13.15
CA PRO A 95 14.33 4.46 14.29
C PRO A 95 13.23 3.43 13.96
N LEU A 96 13.32 2.26 14.59
CA LEU A 96 12.28 1.24 14.55
C LEU A 96 11.27 1.47 15.68
N PRO A 97 10.00 1.10 15.48
CA PRO A 97 8.96 1.32 16.47
C PRO A 97 9.23 0.47 17.72
N THR A 98 8.95 1.02 18.89
CA THR A 98 9.10 0.31 20.18
C THR A 98 7.86 -0.51 20.56
N THR A 99 6.73 -0.25 19.91
CA THR A 99 5.45 -0.93 20.15
C THR A 99 4.92 -1.53 18.85
N PRO A 100 4.09 -2.59 18.89
CA PRO A 100 3.41 -3.09 17.70
C PRO A 100 2.45 -2.07 17.08
N ALA A 101 2.28 -2.13 15.76
CA ALA A 101 1.33 -1.27 15.06
C ALA A 101 -0.10 -1.61 15.49
N SER A 102 -0.93 -0.60 15.72
CA SER A 102 -2.34 -0.77 16.07
C SER A 102 -3.26 0.17 15.29
N GLY A 103 -4.55 -0.16 15.21
CA GLY A 103 -5.53 0.66 14.47
C GLY A 103 -5.14 0.87 13.00
N LEU A 104 -5.29 2.12 12.51
CA LEU A 104 -5.11 2.45 11.10
C LEU A 104 -3.68 2.26 10.59
N VAL A 105 -2.65 2.53 11.41
CA VAL A 105 -1.26 2.34 10.96
C VAL A 105 -0.97 0.87 10.72
N ARG A 106 -1.49 -0.04 11.54
CA ARG A 106 -1.38 -1.49 11.32
C ARG A 106 -1.98 -1.88 9.97
N ASP A 107 -3.17 -1.37 9.68
CA ASP A 107 -3.88 -1.67 8.44
C ASP A 107 -3.09 -1.19 7.21
N ILE A 108 -2.47 -0.02 7.26
CA ILE A 108 -1.59 0.50 6.18
C ILE A 108 -0.29 -0.30 6.08
N VAL A 109 0.33 -0.63 7.21
CA VAL A 109 1.57 -1.42 7.27
C VAL A 109 1.37 -2.79 6.63
N MET A 110 0.20 -3.40 6.82
CA MET A 110 -0.13 -4.68 6.19
C MET A 110 -0.26 -4.55 4.67
N THR A 111 -0.90 -3.51 4.16
CA THR A 111 -1.03 -3.31 2.71
C THR A 111 0.29 -2.99 2.01
N LEU A 112 1.30 -2.51 2.76
CA LEU A 112 2.67 -2.29 2.29
C LEU A 112 3.52 -3.57 2.20
N GLY A 113 2.97 -4.74 2.56
CA GLY A 113 3.72 -6.00 2.61
C GLY A 113 4.34 -6.28 3.99
N GLY A 114 3.74 -5.75 5.06
CA GLY A 114 4.10 -6.10 6.43
C GLY A 114 4.06 -7.61 6.67
N SER A 115 5.11 -8.14 7.31
CA SER A 115 5.37 -9.58 7.44
C SER A 115 4.37 -10.34 8.33
N GLN A 116 4.49 -11.67 8.27
CA GLN A 116 3.78 -12.71 9.05
C GLN A 116 3.50 -12.40 10.54
N GLU A 117 4.37 -11.61 11.19
CA GLU A 117 4.30 -11.30 12.63
C GLU A 117 3.14 -10.38 13.00
N LEU A 118 2.74 -9.47 12.10
CA LEU A 118 1.59 -8.58 12.32
C LEU A 118 0.26 -9.28 12.03
N ALA A 119 0.26 -10.25 11.10
CA ALA A 119 -0.92 -11.04 10.79
C ALA A 119 -1.29 -12.01 11.92
N SER A 120 -0.28 -12.61 12.55
CA SER A 120 -0.45 -13.54 13.67
C SER A 120 -1.06 -12.87 14.92
N GLN A 121 -1.07 -11.54 15.00
CA GLN A 121 -1.65 -10.78 16.10
C GLN A 121 -3.16 -10.52 15.95
N ARG A 122 -3.77 -10.91 14.81
CA ARG A 122 -5.23 -10.85 14.61
C ARG A 122 -5.91 -12.12 15.16
N ALA A 123 -5.72 -12.41 16.44
CA ALA A 123 -6.51 -13.44 17.10
C ALA A 123 -7.97 -12.95 17.21
N GLY A 124 -8.85 -13.44 16.34
CA GLY A 124 -10.30 -13.45 16.58
C GLY A 124 -11.16 -12.34 15.97
N SER A 125 -10.70 -11.59 14.97
CA SER A 125 -11.59 -10.67 14.21
C SER A 125 -11.62 -11.06 12.74
N SER A 126 -12.82 -11.20 12.18
CA SER A 126 -13.03 -11.20 10.73
C SER A 126 -12.31 -10.00 10.10
N ALA A 127 -11.76 -10.19 8.90
CA ALA A 127 -11.17 -9.11 8.11
C ALA A 127 -12.22 -8.01 7.86
N THR A 128 -12.24 -7.00 8.71
CA THR A 128 -13.10 -5.82 8.63
C THR A 128 -12.24 -4.59 8.34
N GLY A 129 -12.83 -3.61 7.67
CA GLY A 129 -12.17 -2.36 7.29
C GLY A 129 -11.90 -2.23 5.80
N TRP A 130 -11.35 -1.07 5.41
CA TRP A 130 -11.13 -0.67 4.02
C TRP A 130 -10.16 -1.59 3.26
N CYS A 131 -9.21 -2.23 3.95
CA CYS A 131 -8.21 -3.14 3.41
C CYS A 131 -8.49 -4.62 3.69
N ALA A 132 -9.72 -4.97 4.08
CA ALA A 132 -10.11 -6.34 4.39
C ALA A 132 -9.78 -7.38 3.28
N PRO A 133 -9.90 -7.10 1.97
CA PRO A 133 -9.45 -8.03 0.93
C PRO A 133 -7.96 -8.37 1.03
N GLU A 134 -7.11 -7.38 1.30
CA GLU A 134 -5.67 -7.56 1.39
C GLU A 134 -5.28 -8.39 2.62
N TRP A 135 -6.00 -8.21 3.73
CA TRP A 135 -5.85 -9.04 4.93
C TRP A 135 -6.11 -10.52 4.63
N LEU A 136 -7.28 -10.83 4.04
CA LEU A 136 -7.63 -12.22 3.68
C LEU A 136 -6.63 -12.81 2.68
N ARG A 137 -6.14 -12.02 1.73
CA ARG A 137 -5.13 -12.46 0.77
C ARG A 137 -3.80 -12.81 1.45
N ILE A 138 -3.36 -12.00 2.43
CA ILE A 138 -2.14 -12.26 3.19
C ILE A 138 -2.28 -13.50 4.06
N GLU A 139 -3.42 -13.67 4.75
CA GLU A 139 -3.72 -14.88 5.53
C GLU A 139 -3.68 -16.14 4.65
N ALA A 140 -4.28 -16.09 3.46
CA ALA A 140 -4.25 -17.20 2.52
C ALA A 140 -2.83 -17.51 2.02
N CYS A 141 -2.00 -16.49 1.75
CA CYS A 141 -0.59 -16.70 1.38
C CYS A 141 0.16 -17.43 2.50
N GLN A 142 -0.12 -17.12 3.76
CA GLN A 142 0.52 -17.78 4.91
C GLN A 142 0.08 -19.23 5.06
N LEU A 143 -1.19 -19.53 4.81
CA LEU A 143 -1.66 -20.93 4.78
C LEU A 143 -0.92 -21.74 3.71
N LEU A 144 -0.73 -21.16 2.52
CA LEU A 144 0.02 -21.80 1.43
C LEU A 144 1.50 -22.00 1.79
N GLU A 145 2.16 -21.01 2.40
CA GLU A 145 3.55 -21.10 2.86
C GLU A 145 3.75 -22.18 3.94
N ARG A 146 2.74 -22.39 4.79
CA ARG A 146 2.76 -23.43 5.84
C ARG A 146 2.45 -24.83 5.31
N GLY A 147 2.13 -24.97 4.02
CA GLY A 147 1.79 -26.25 3.39
C GLY A 147 0.41 -26.77 3.78
N SER A 148 -0.51 -25.92 4.22
CA SER A 148 -1.91 -26.31 4.44
C SER A 148 -2.55 -26.78 3.13
N GLU A 149 -3.58 -27.63 3.23
CA GLU A 149 -4.37 -28.04 2.07
C GLU A 149 -4.90 -26.81 1.32
N GLY A 150 -4.70 -26.76 0.00
CA GLY A 150 -4.98 -25.57 -0.81
C GLY A 150 -6.43 -25.07 -0.75
N GLY A 151 -7.38 -25.91 -0.33
CA GLY A 151 -8.81 -25.57 -0.25
C GLY A 151 -9.13 -24.45 0.75
N GLU A 152 -8.45 -24.38 1.90
CA GLU A 152 -8.69 -23.30 2.87
C GLU A 152 -8.20 -21.95 2.33
N ALA A 153 -6.99 -21.94 1.77
CA ALA A 153 -6.42 -20.76 1.12
C ALA A 153 -7.27 -20.29 -0.07
N GLU A 154 -7.77 -21.23 -0.89
CA GLU A 154 -8.65 -20.94 -2.01
C GLU A 154 -9.97 -20.30 -1.57
N SER A 155 -10.58 -20.81 -0.49
CA SER A 155 -11.80 -20.23 0.09
C SER A 155 -11.56 -18.81 0.59
N GLN A 156 -10.45 -18.58 1.29
CA GLN A 156 -10.06 -17.25 1.77
C GLN A 156 -9.81 -16.27 0.60
N LEU A 157 -9.09 -16.70 -0.44
CA LEU A 157 -8.83 -15.89 -1.63
C LEU A 157 -10.10 -15.57 -2.41
N SER A 158 -11.01 -16.54 -2.54
CA SER A 158 -12.32 -16.35 -3.18
C SER A 158 -13.14 -15.32 -2.42
N ARG A 159 -13.14 -15.38 -1.08
CA ARG A 159 -13.80 -14.39 -0.24
C ARG A 159 -13.15 -13.00 -0.34
N ALA A 160 -11.82 -12.94 -0.40
CA ALA A 160 -11.07 -11.70 -0.58
C ALA A 160 -11.44 -11.03 -1.91
N LEU A 161 -11.47 -11.80 -3.00
CA LEU A 161 -11.84 -11.34 -4.33
C LEU A 161 -13.27 -10.81 -4.37
N GLU A 162 -14.22 -11.54 -3.78
CA GLU A 162 -15.61 -11.11 -3.68
C GLU A 162 -15.76 -9.80 -2.90
N LEU A 163 -15.01 -9.64 -1.80
CA LEU A 163 -15.02 -8.42 -1.02
C LEU A 163 -14.43 -7.23 -1.79
N ALA A 164 -13.34 -7.43 -2.53
CA ALA A 164 -12.75 -6.40 -3.38
C ALA A 164 -13.70 -5.96 -4.50
N ARG A 165 -14.43 -6.91 -5.11
CA ARG A 165 -15.47 -6.62 -6.11
C ARG A 165 -16.59 -5.78 -5.52
N ARG A 166 -17.12 -6.16 -4.36
CA ARG A 166 -18.20 -5.41 -3.68
C ARG A 166 -17.78 -4.00 -3.28
N SER A 167 -16.52 -3.80 -2.91
CA SER A 167 -16.00 -2.48 -2.54
C SER A 167 -15.57 -1.63 -3.72
N GLY A 168 -15.59 -2.15 -4.95
CA GLY A 168 -15.09 -1.46 -6.15
C GLY A 168 -13.58 -1.22 -6.13
N ALA A 169 -12.84 -1.89 -5.25
CA ALA A 169 -11.40 -1.70 -5.07
C ALA A 169 -10.62 -2.52 -6.12
N LEU A 170 -10.55 -2.02 -7.35
CA LEU A 170 -9.99 -2.75 -8.50
C LEU A 170 -8.53 -3.20 -8.30
N ALA A 171 -7.69 -2.40 -7.64
CA ALA A 171 -6.33 -2.79 -7.29
C ALA A 171 -6.28 -4.02 -6.35
N TRP A 172 -7.18 -4.09 -5.37
CA TRP A 172 -7.32 -5.25 -4.49
C TRP A 172 -7.90 -6.45 -5.22
N GLU A 173 -8.85 -6.22 -6.13
CA GLU A 173 -9.39 -7.28 -6.98
C GLU A 173 -8.27 -7.93 -7.79
N LEU A 174 -7.39 -7.13 -8.40
CA LEU A 174 -6.25 -7.62 -9.18
C LEU A 174 -5.27 -8.43 -8.33
N ARG A 175 -4.90 -7.95 -7.13
CA ARG A 175 -3.99 -8.67 -6.23
C ARG A 175 -4.57 -10.01 -5.81
N CYS A 176 -5.83 -10.03 -5.36
CA CYS A 176 -6.51 -11.26 -4.97
C CYS A 176 -6.64 -12.24 -6.16
N ALA A 177 -7.07 -11.76 -7.33
CA ALA A 177 -7.18 -12.55 -8.54
C ALA A 177 -5.83 -13.13 -8.99
N THR A 178 -4.75 -12.35 -8.91
CA THR A 178 -3.41 -12.81 -9.26
C THR A 178 -2.92 -13.92 -8.33
N THR A 179 -3.13 -13.79 -7.01
CA THR A 179 -2.77 -14.85 -6.06
C THR A 179 -3.61 -16.11 -6.28
N LEU A 180 -4.93 -15.97 -6.50
CA LEU A 180 -5.82 -17.11 -6.76
C LEU A 180 -5.51 -17.81 -8.10
N ALA A 181 -5.18 -17.04 -9.15
CA ALA A 181 -4.80 -17.60 -10.44
C ALA A 181 -3.50 -18.42 -10.36
N ARG A 182 -2.53 -18.00 -9.54
CA ARG A 182 -1.31 -18.79 -9.26
C ARG A 182 -1.65 -20.10 -8.56
N LEU A 183 -2.51 -20.07 -7.55
CA LEU A 183 -2.97 -21.28 -6.85
C LEU A 183 -3.67 -22.26 -7.81
N TRP A 184 -4.63 -21.77 -8.60
CA TRP A 184 -5.34 -22.61 -9.57
C TRP A 184 -4.41 -23.15 -10.67
N ARG A 185 -3.43 -22.37 -11.13
CA ARG A 185 -2.40 -22.87 -12.05
C ARG A 185 -1.65 -24.05 -11.47
N ASP A 186 -1.21 -23.94 -10.21
CA ASP A 186 -0.43 -24.97 -9.53
C ASP A 186 -1.29 -26.24 -9.27
N GLN A 187 -2.62 -26.10 -9.23
CA GLN A 187 -3.59 -27.21 -9.20
C GLN A 187 -3.98 -27.74 -10.60
N GLY A 188 -3.44 -27.18 -11.69
CA GLY A 188 -3.76 -27.56 -13.07
C GLY A 188 -5.03 -26.92 -13.65
N LEU A 189 -5.70 -26.04 -12.90
CA LEU A 189 -6.91 -25.30 -13.30
C LEU A 189 -6.57 -24.03 -14.12
N VAL A 190 -5.83 -24.21 -15.22
CA VAL A 190 -5.25 -23.10 -16.01
C VAL A 190 -6.32 -22.24 -16.71
N ALA A 191 -7.31 -22.86 -17.36
CA ALA A 191 -8.34 -22.14 -18.10
C ALA A 191 -9.18 -21.18 -17.22
N PRO A 192 -9.78 -21.62 -16.08
CA PRO A 192 -10.54 -20.72 -15.21
C PRO A 192 -9.64 -19.65 -14.56
N ALA A 193 -8.37 -19.96 -14.26
CA ALA A 193 -7.42 -18.97 -13.76
C ALA A 193 -7.17 -17.85 -14.76
N ARG A 194 -7.00 -18.21 -16.04
CA ARG A 194 -6.79 -17.23 -17.11
C ARG A 194 -8.01 -16.35 -17.30
N GLU A 195 -9.19 -16.95 -17.42
CA GLU A 195 -10.44 -16.21 -17.65
C GLU A 195 -10.68 -15.18 -16.54
N MET A 196 -10.56 -15.62 -15.28
CA MET A 196 -10.75 -14.77 -14.12
C MET A 196 -9.74 -13.63 -14.07
N LEU A 197 -8.44 -13.91 -14.20
CA LEU A 197 -7.41 -12.87 -14.12
C LEU A 197 -7.44 -11.91 -15.32
N ALA A 198 -7.69 -12.42 -16.53
CA ALA A 198 -7.76 -11.59 -17.74
C ALA A 198 -8.92 -10.60 -17.68
N SER A 199 -10.08 -11.04 -17.17
CA SER A 199 -11.26 -10.18 -16.97
C SER A 199 -10.97 -9.00 -16.04
N VAL A 200 -10.23 -9.24 -14.95
CA VAL A 200 -9.84 -8.16 -14.02
C VAL A 200 -8.78 -7.26 -14.64
N TYR A 201 -7.74 -7.83 -15.26
CA TYR A 201 -6.64 -7.09 -15.87
C TYR A 201 -7.12 -6.15 -16.99
N ALA A 202 -8.08 -6.59 -17.81
CA ALA A 202 -8.62 -5.80 -18.93
C ALA A 202 -9.39 -4.54 -18.50
N ARG A 203 -9.74 -4.39 -17.22
CA ARG A 203 -10.45 -3.22 -16.68
C ARG A 203 -9.52 -2.07 -16.30
N PHE A 204 -8.20 -2.27 -16.35
CA PHE A 204 -7.23 -1.21 -16.08
C PHE A 204 -6.90 -0.43 -17.36
N GLU A 205 -6.84 0.90 -17.24
CA GLU A 205 -6.46 1.81 -18.33
C GLU A 205 -5.08 2.44 -18.12
N GLU A 206 -4.58 2.43 -16.88
CA GLU A 206 -3.32 3.02 -16.48
C GLU A 206 -2.59 2.16 -15.44
N GLY A 207 -1.39 2.59 -15.04
CA GLY A 207 -0.64 1.92 -13.95
C GLY A 207 0.02 0.61 -14.36
N PHE A 208 0.10 0.24 -15.65
CA PHE A 208 0.72 -1.00 -16.12
C PHE A 208 2.21 -1.18 -15.73
N ALA A 209 2.87 -0.10 -15.30
CA ALA A 209 4.24 -0.14 -14.77
C ALA A 209 4.31 -0.51 -13.28
N THR A 210 3.19 -0.51 -12.55
CA THR A 210 3.13 -0.84 -11.12
C THR A 210 3.43 -2.34 -10.87
N PRO A 211 3.95 -2.69 -9.69
CA PRO A 211 4.26 -4.08 -9.33
C PRO A 211 3.08 -5.04 -9.52
N ASP A 212 1.88 -4.65 -9.09
CA ASP A 212 0.72 -5.54 -9.12
C ASP A 212 0.27 -5.85 -10.55
N LEU A 213 0.26 -4.85 -11.46
CA LEU A 213 -0.07 -5.07 -12.87
C LEU A 213 1.04 -5.82 -13.62
N LYS A 214 2.31 -5.61 -13.27
CA LYS A 214 3.41 -6.44 -13.81
C LYS A 214 3.25 -7.90 -13.39
N ALA A 215 2.99 -8.14 -12.11
CA ALA A 215 2.80 -9.49 -11.55
C ALA A 215 1.60 -10.22 -12.16
N ALA A 216 0.49 -9.50 -12.41
CA ALA A 216 -0.68 -10.05 -13.08
C ALA A 216 -0.39 -10.42 -14.55
N ARG A 217 0.30 -9.54 -15.29
CA ARG A 217 0.71 -9.80 -16.68
C ARG A 217 1.65 -11.00 -16.78
N GLU A 218 2.63 -11.09 -15.89
CA GLU A 218 3.53 -12.24 -15.80
C GLU A 218 2.76 -13.52 -15.50
N CYS A 219 1.79 -13.47 -14.57
CA CYS A 219 0.93 -14.61 -14.28
C CYS A 219 0.12 -15.05 -15.51
N LEU A 220 -0.51 -14.10 -16.23
CA LEU A 220 -1.25 -14.37 -17.46
C LEU A 220 -0.37 -15.05 -18.51
N ALA A 221 0.88 -14.61 -18.68
CA ALA A 221 1.81 -15.25 -19.62
C ALA A 221 2.11 -16.72 -19.26
N THR A 222 2.02 -17.11 -17.99
CA THR A 222 2.17 -18.51 -17.56
C THR A 222 0.92 -19.36 -17.75
N LEU A 223 -0.23 -18.74 -18.07
CA LEU A 223 -1.53 -19.41 -18.24
C LEU A 223 -1.87 -19.70 -19.72
N GLY A 224 -0.93 -19.43 -20.63
CA GLY A 224 -1.07 -19.59 -22.09
C GLY A 224 -1.78 -18.41 -22.75
#